data_AF-A0A485KXC2-F1
#
_entry.id   AF-A0A485KXC2-F1
#
_cell.length_a   1.000
_cell.length_b   1.000
_cell.length_c   1.000
_cell.angle_alpha   90.00
_cell.angle_beta   90.00
_cell.angle_gamma   90.00
#
_symmetry.space_group_name_H-M   'P 1'
#
loop_
_entity.id
_entity.type
_entity.pdbx_description
1 polymer ?
#
loop_
_entity_poly.entity_id
_entity_poly.type
_entity_poly.pdbx_seq_one_letter_code
_entity_poly.pdbx_strand_id
1 'polypeptide(L)'
;MSEVIAAPPPPPTASPSRHPVWIFAAIMALMGLGFLALNFESDFVIKTSAQHHRDTLQHAQLLAANLTAAPIVVEKIVEVVKTEIVEKIVIKEAPSAVDRTTAFTAHNYDETTVHLVYSTSCDQPNRHFLSAGLQVSASRIGHRGPITEIISGCDESGVDRVGHEPSFYYDYHQHFSPSYSQHRGPNKTDYYTPYNKPFSLQHFLENAVAPVGVSGNMPLALVDADFFFFQPLRVNTGKNISQYYHGSARQGQLVLDTVVDGQALAQDWTPYYGSGWFDPGSKDKKDAICAGKPCADVSNEDGLEYYAGTGPPYILTKHDWVVMVDDYANFVVEGRKLSDNWMVEMYAYGLAAGNHGIKHTIVSNLGATWPKVEERTWNFLPESDAEMANPCDNTSLDVVMPADPPVAIHYCQKYGFLDEDDQGWHFYKYHIPYDILKCDAMLLQLPPPTQWTDIPALNLTGWKLRSKRHEVWAECSLGKIMNQVFLTVKEKLCPMGFNTHQGIPMSEPHKRDSALPGGVPKIKTP
;
A
#
# COMPACT_ATOMS: atom_id res chain seq x y z
N MET A 1 61.32 -36.47 -44.01
CA MET A 1 60.18 -37.17 -44.64
C MET A 1 59.02 -36.19 -44.61
N SER A 2 58.68 -35.65 -45.78
CA SER A 2 57.64 -34.62 -45.95
C SER A 2 56.30 -35.31 -46.16
N GLU A 3 55.34 -35.09 -45.26
CA GLU A 3 53.95 -35.51 -45.42
C GLU A 3 53.10 -34.33 -45.90
N VAL A 4 52.50 -34.51 -47.07
CA VAL A 4 51.59 -33.57 -47.74
C VAL A 4 50.18 -33.88 -47.24
N ILE A 5 49.56 -32.96 -46.51
CA ILE A 5 48.15 -33.05 -46.10
C ILE A 5 47.30 -32.30 -47.13
N ALA A 6 46.40 -33.03 -47.80
CA ALA A 6 45.45 -32.51 -48.78
C ALA A 6 44.28 -31.78 -48.11
N ALA A 7 43.78 -30.72 -48.76
CA ALA A 7 42.62 -29.95 -48.31
C ALA A 7 41.29 -30.67 -48.57
N PRO A 8 40.25 -30.48 -47.72
CA PRO A 8 38.95 -31.11 -47.88
C PRO A 8 38.08 -30.43 -48.95
N PRO A 9 37.10 -31.14 -49.53
CA PRO A 9 36.23 -30.61 -50.58
C PRO A 9 35.15 -29.65 -50.03
N PRO A 10 34.63 -28.73 -50.87
CA PRO A 10 33.60 -27.78 -50.47
C PRO A 10 32.24 -28.46 -50.26
N PRO A 11 31.37 -27.90 -49.39
CA PRO A 11 30.06 -28.46 -49.09
C PRO A 11 29.07 -28.27 -50.25
N PRO A 12 28.04 -29.14 -50.35
CA PRO A 12 27.05 -29.08 -51.41
C PRO A 12 26.11 -27.89 -51.25
N THR A 13 25.84 -27.20 -52.35
CA THR A 13 24.87 -26.10 -52.44
C THR A 13 23.45 -26.61 -52.20
N ALA A 14 22.79 -26.07 -51.17
CA ALA A 14 21.40 -26.39 -50.84
C ALA A 14 20.43 -25.87 -51.92
N SER A 15 19.54 -26.74 -52.37
CA SER A 15 18.46 -26.41 -53.31
C SER A 15 17.36 -25.62 -52.59
N PRO A 16 16.78 -24.57 -53.20
CA PRO A 16 15.77 -23.73 -52.54
C PRO A 16 14.49 -24.52 -52.27
N SER A 17 14.09 -24.59 -50.99
CA SER A 17 12.83 -25.19 -50.56
C SER A 17 11.66 -24.38 -51.10
N ARG A 18 10.90 -24.97 -52.03
CA ARG A 18 9.59 -24.44 -52.44
C ARG A 18 8.60 -24.69 -51.31
N HIS A 19 8.46 -23.74 -50.40
CA HIS A 19 7.34 -23.77 -49.46
C HIS A 19 6.02 -23.61 -50.22
N PRO A 20 5.00 -24.43 -49.94
CA PRO A 20 3.74 -24.36 -50.66
C PRO A 20 3.00 -23.06 -50.31
N VAL A 21 2.80 -22.19 -51.30
CA VAL A 21 2.05 -20.93 -51.20
C VAL A 21 0.66 -21.09 -50.57
N TRP A 22 0.07 -22.29 -50.63
CA TRP A 22 -1.23 -22.58 -50.04
C TRP A 22 -1.25 -22.54 -48.50
N ILE A 23 -0.12 -22.81 -47.83
CA ILE A 23 -0.04 -22.75 -46.36
C ILE A 23 -0.17 -21.31 -45.88
N PHE A 24 0.47 -20.36 -46.57
CA PHE A 24 0.34 -18.93 -46.26
C PHE A 24 -1.08 -18.41 -46.49
N ALA A 25 -1.74 -18.85 -47.56
CA ALA A 25 -3.13 -18.48 -47.83
C ALA A 25 -4.10 -19.02 -46.76
N ALA A 26 -3.89 -20.24 -46.28
CA ALA A 26 -4.71 -20.84 -45.23
C ALA A 26 -4.56 -20.12 -43.88
N ILE A 27 -3.33 -19.73 -43.52
CA ILE A 27 -3.06 -18.95 -42.29
C ILE A 27 -3.74 -17.57 -42.35
N MET A 28 -3.64 -16.87 -43.49
CA MET A 28 -4.29 -15.56 -43.66
C MET A 28 -5.82 -15.65 -43.60
N ALA A 29 -6.42 -16.72 -44.15
CA ALA A 29 -7.86 -16.94 -44.07
C ALA A 29 -8.33 -17.20 -42.62
N LEU A 30 -7.58 -17.98 -41.84
CA LEU A 30 -7.89 -18.24 -40.43
C LEU A 30 -7.76 -16.96 -39.58
N MET A 31 -6.74 -16.13 -39.83
CA MET A 31 -6.59 -14.84 -39.16
C MET A 31 -7.73 -13.87 -39.50
N GLY A 32 -8.18 -13.83 -40.76
CA GLY A 32 -9.33 -13.02 -41.17
C GLY A 32 -10.64 -13.44 -40.50
N LEU A 33 -10.89 -14.75 -40.38
CA LEU A 33 -12.07 -15.28 -39.69
C LEU A 33 -12.03 -15.00 -38.18
N GLY A 34 -10.86 -15.12 -37.55
CA GLY A 34 -10.67 -14.76 -36.14
C GLY A 34 -10.94 -13.28 -35.85
N PHE A 35 -10.49 -12.39 -36.74
CA PHE A 35 -10.73 -10.95 -36.61
C PHE A 35 -12.21 -10.60 -36.76
N LEU A 36 -12.95 -11.27 -37.66
CA LEU A 36 -14.39 -11.07 -37.81
C LEU A 36 -15.18 -11.58 -36.61
N ALA A 37 -14.80 -12.72 -36.02
CA ALA A 37 -15.44 -13.25 -34.82
C ALA A 37 -15.26 -12.34 -33.60
N LEU A 38 -14.05 -11.82 -33.38
CA LEU A 38 -13.75 -10.89 -32.29
C LEU A 38 -14.50 -9.55 -32.43
N ASN A 39 -14.65 -9.04 -33.65
CA ASN A 39 -15.43 -7.82 -33.89
C ASN A 39 -16.93 -8.04 -33.67
N PHE A 40 -17.46 -9.23 -33.99
CA PHE A 40 -18.87 -9.55 -33.75
C PHE A 40 -19.19 -9.69 -32.25
N GLU A 41 -18.33 -10.34 -31.47
CA GLU A 41 -18.51 -10.44 -30.01
C GLU A 41 -18.41 -9.07 -29.32
N SER A 42 -17.49 -8.21 -29.78
CA SER A 42 -17.33 -6.85 -29.24
C SER A 42 -18.56 -5.98 -29.50
N ASP A 43 -19.10 -6.00 -30.73
CA ASP A 43 -20.29 -5.23 -31.09
C ASP A 43 -21.57 -5.77 -30.41
N PHE A 44 -21.64 -7.09 -30.16
CA PHE A 44 -22.71 -7.70 -29.38
C PHE A 44 -22.67 -7.21 -27.93
N VAL A 45 -21.55 -7.34 -27.23
CA VAL A 45 -21.40 -6.95 -25.81
C VAL A 45 -21.71 -5.46 -25.57
N ILE A 46 -21.26 -4.58 -26.47
CA ILE A 46 -21.54 -3.14 -26.39
C ILE A 46 -23.05 -2.86 -26.52
N LYS A 47 -23.73 -3.54 -27.46
CA LYS A 47 -25.17 -3.36 -27.67
C LYS A 47 -26.00 -3.92 -26.52
N THR A 48 -25.65 -5.07 -25.94
CA THR A 48 -26.39 -5.65 -24.81
C THR A 48 -26.22 -4.83 -23.53
N SER A 49 -25.03 -4.29 -23.28
CA SER A 49 -24.76 -3.41 -22.12
C SER A 49 -25.52 -2.08 -22.23
N ALA A 50 -25.51 -1.45 -23.41
CA ALA A 50 -26.24 -0.20 -23.65
C ALA A 50 -27.78 -0.38 -23.63
N GLN A 51 -28.28 -1.58 -23.91
CA GLN A 51 -29.70 -1.93 -23.78
C GLN A 51 -30.06 -2.13 -22.30
N HIS A 52 -29.26 -2.90 -21.55
CA HIS A 52 -29.51 -3.13 -20.12
C HIS A 52 -29.51 -1.82 -19.31
N HIS A 53 -28.57 -0.91 -19.57
CA HIS A 53 -28.52 0.38 -18.90
C HIS A 53 -29.74 1.28 -19.21
N ARG A 54 -30.24 1.25 -20.46
CA ARG A 54 -31.47 1.95 -20.85
C ARG A 54 -32.70 1.38 -20.16
N ASP A 55 -32.80 0.05 -20.06
CA ASP A 55 -33.92 -0.62 -19.42
C ASP A 55 -33.92 -0.36 -17.90
N THR A 56 -32.74 -0.34 -17.25
CA THR A 56 -32.61 0.03 -15.83
C THR A 56 -33.01 1.48 -15.57
N LEU A 57 -32.59 2.42 -16.42
CA LEU A 57 -32.97 3.83 -16.31
C LEU A 57 -34.47 4.05 -16.54
N GLN A 58 -35.08 3.38 -17.51
CA GLN A 58 -36.53 3.43 -17.71
C GLN A 58 -37.28 2.83 -16.52
N HIS A 59 -36.80 1.74 -15.93
CA HIS A 59 -37.43 1.13 -14.77
C HIS A 59 -37.36 2.04 -13.52
N ALA A 60 -36.20 2.69 -13.31
CA ALA A 60 -36.03 3.67 -12.23
C ALA A 60 -36.91 4.91 -12.43
N GLN A 61 -37.05 5.40 -13.67
CA GLN A 61 -37.94 6.53 -14.00
C GLN A 61 -39.42 6.18 -13.82
N LEU A 62 -39.83 4.95 -14.17
CA LEU A 62 -41.20 4.45 -13.94
C LEU A 62 -41.51 4.30 -12.44
N LEU A 63 -40.56 3.81 -11.65
CA LEU A 63 -40.70 3.72 -10.19
C LEU A 63 -40.81 5.12 -9.55
N ALA A 64 -39.98 6.07 -9.99
CA ALA A 64 -40.04 7.45 -9.52
C ALA A 64 -41.36 8.15 -9.91
N ALA A 65 -41.86 7.92 -11.13
CA ALA A 65 -43.12 8.49 -11.59
C ALA A 65 -44.32 7.95 -10.78
N ASN A 66 -44.35 6.64 -10.47
CA ASN A 66 -45.41 6.02 -9.67
C ASN A 66 -45.41 6.47 -8.20
N LEU A 67 -44.27 6.90 -7.66
CA LEU A 67 -44.19 7.46 -6.30
C LEU A 67 -44.72 8.90 -6.20
N THR A 68 -44.81 9.62 -7.33
CA THR A 68 -45.28 11.02 -7.35
C THR A 68 -46.76 11.20 -7.69
N ALA A 69 -47.47 10.12 -8.04
CA ALA A 69 -48.82 10.19 -8.61
C ALA A 69 -49.89 9.46 -7.77
N ALA A 70 -49.92 9.66 -6.45
CA ALA A 70 -51.12 9.40 -5.65
C ALA A 70 -51.01 10.05 -4.25
N PRO A 71 -51.68 11.19 -3.98
CA PRO A 71 -51.99 11.56 -2.61
C PRO A 71 -53.24 10.76 -2.19
N ILE A 72 -53.30 10.35 -0.92
CA ILE A 72 -54.42 9.62 -0.28
C ILE A 72 -54.33 8.09 -0.47
N VAL A 73 -53.48 7.42 0.32
CA VAL A 73 -53.71 6.17 1.13
C VAL A 73 -52.32 5.70 1.61
N VAL A 74 -51.60 6.52 2.39
CA VAL A 74 -50.25 6.13 2.90
C VAL A 74 -50.22 6.00 4.42
N GLU A 75 -51.14 6.62 5.17
CA GLU A 75 -51.10 6.54 6.64
C GLU A 75 -51.54 5.18 7.21
N LYS A 76 -52.45 4.43 6.54
CA LYS A 76 -52.99 3.18 7.11
C LYS A 76 -52.25 1.90 6.78
N ILE A 77 -51.39 1.90 5.75
CA ILE A 77 -50.60 0.71 5.37
C ILE A 77 -49.24 0.70 6.09
N VAL A 78 -48.70 1.87 6.43
CA VAL A 78 -47.43 2.02 7.16
C VAL A 78 -47.52 1.51 8.61
N GLU A 79 -48.70 1.53 9.22
CA GLU A 79 -48.88 1.12 10.62
C GLU A 79 -49.04 -0.40 10.79
N VAL A 80 -49.64 -1.09 9.80
CA VAL A 80 -49.87 -2.56 9.86
C VAL A 80 -48.62 -3.36 9.46
N VAL A 81 -47.77 -2.84 8.57
CA VAL A 81 -46.53 -3.53 8.17
C VAL A 81 -45.40 -3.35 9.21
N LYS A 82 -45.49 -2.34 10.08
CA LYS A 82 -44.47 -2.08 11.12
C LYS A 82 -44.52 -3.06 12.30
N THR A 83 -45.65 -3.71 12.55
CA THR A 83 -45.85 -4.53 13.75
C THR A 83 -45.67 -6.04 13.55
N GLU A 84 -45.82 -6.58 12.33
CA GLU A 84 -45.73 -8.05 12.12
C GLU A 84 -44.40 -8.55 11.51
N ILE A 85 -43.56 -7.69 10.93
CA ILE A 85 -42.28 -8.13 10.32
C ILE A 85 -41.07 -7.92 11.26
N VAL A 86 -41.20 -7.10 12.30
CA VAL A 86 -40.07 -6.70 13.16
C VAL A 86 -39.69 -7.74 14.22
N GLU A 87 -40.49 -8.79 14.45
CA GLU A 87 -40.20 -9.77 15.52
C GLU A 87 -39.43 -11.04 15.11
N LYS A 88 -39.08 -11.24 13.84
CA LYS A 88 -38.43 -12.50 13.40
C LYS A 88 -37.15 -12.39 12.56
N ILE A 89 -36.52 -11.22 12.51
CA ILE A 89 -35.19 -11.08 11.91
C ILE A 89 -34.28 -10.35 12.89
N VAL A 90 -33.73 -11.09 13.85
CA VAL A 90 -32.53 -10.64 14.57
C VAL A 90 -31.34 -10.90 13.63
N ILE A 91 -31.19 -10.02 12.64
CA ILE A 91 -29.88 -9.77 12.06
C ILE A 91 -29.17 -8.88 13.08
N LYS A 92 -28.07 -9.37 13.65
CA LYS A 92 -27.12 -8.50 14.35
C LYS A 92 -26.70 -7.43 13.34
N GLU A 93 -27.22 -6.22 13.51
CA GLU A 93 -26.80 -5.07 12.72
C GLU A 93 -25.27 -4.96 12.81
N ALA A 94 -24.62 -5.01 11.64
CA ALA A 94 -23.30 -4.43 11.49
C ALA A 94 -23.35 -2.98 12.01
N PRO A 95 -22.28 -2.47 12.63
CA PRO A 95 -22.26 -1.12 13.19
C PRO A 95 -22.82 -0.14 12.15
N SER A 96 -23.89 0.54 12.54
CA SER A 96 -24.70 1.33 11.62
C SER A 96 -23.84 2.30 10.84
N ALA A 97 -24.23 2.56 9.59
CA ALA A 97 -23.71 3.60 8.72
C ALA A 97 -23.96 5.01 9.32
N VAL A 98 -23.35 5.28 10.47
CA VAL A 98 -23.28 6.60 11.07
C VAL A 98 -22.45 7.44 10.11
N ASP A 99 -23.14 8.35 9.44
CA ASP A 99 -22.60 9.60 8.91
C ASP A 99 -21.85 9.53 7.57
N ARG A 100 -22.53 9.03 6.52
CA ARG A 100 -22.12 9.26 5.12
C ARG A 100 -22.75 10.53 4.50
N THR A 101 -23.66 11.21 5.21
CA THR A 101 -24.45 12.33 4.67
C THR A 101 -24.07 13.70 5.22
N THR A 102 -23.20 13.81 6.22
CA THR A 102 -22.44 15.05 6.37
C THR A 102 -21.37 15.05 5.29
N ALA A 103 -21.59 15.85 4.24
CA ALA A 103 -20.48 16.27 3.40
C ALA A 103 -19.45 16.91 4.33
N PHE A 104 -18.37 16.20 4.64
CA PHE A 104 -17.32 16.65 5.53
C PHE A 104 -16.79 17.99 5.02
N THR A 105 -17.12 19.07 5.72
CA THR A 105 -16.45 20.35 5.51
C THR A 105 -15.03 20.16 6.03
N ALA A 106 -14.05 20.18 5.11
CA ALA A 106 -12.61 19.89 5.31
C ALA A 106 -11.85 20.81 6.30
N HIS A 107 -12.54 21.45 7.25
CA HIS A 107 -11.97 22.50 8.09
C HIS A 107 -12.32 22.41 9.59
N ASN A 108 -13.06 21.39 10.02
CA ASN A 108 -13.36 21.16 11.45
C ASN A 108 -12.66 19.91 11.97
N TYR A 109 -11.33 19.94 11.94
CA TYR A 109 -10.50 18.86 12.49
C TYR A 109 -10.46 18.95 14.02
N ASP A 110 -10.68 17.82 14.69
CA ASP A 110 -10.57 17.71 16.14
C ASP A 110 -9.16 17.26 16.57
N GLU A 111 -8.91 17.21 17.88
CA GLU A 111 -7.63 16.76 18.45
C GLU A 111 -7.29 15.28 18.16
N THR A 112 -8.24 14.54 17.59
CA THR A 112 -8.07 13.13 17.21
C THR A 112 -7.70 12.92 15.76
N THR A 113 -7.77 14.00 14.98
CA THR A 113 -7.51 14.00 13.55
C THR A 113 -6.00 13.99 13.29
N VAL A 114 -5.58 13.19 12.31
CA VAL A 114 -4.19 13.05 11.91
C VAL A 114 -4.01 13.47 10.46
N HIS A 115 -3.05 14.37 10.21
CA HIS A 115 -2.58 14.71 8.87
C HIS A 115 -1.62 13.62 8.40
N LEU A 116 -2.01 12.84 7.38
CA LEU A 116 -1.13 11.84 6.77
C LEU A 116 -0.17 12.53 5.80
N VAL A 117 1.12 12.32 5.97
CA VAL A 117 2.16 12.84 5.09
C VAL A 117 3.03 11.69 4.65
N TYR A 118 3.35 11.62 3.36
CA TYR A 118 4.27 10.62 2.82
C TYR A 118 5.11 11.23 1.70
N SER A 119 6.33 10.73 1.54
CA SER A 119 7.27 11.23 0.54
C SER A 119 7.43 10.24 -0.61
N THR A 120 7.44 10.76 -1.83
CA THR A 120 7.79 10.02 -3.04
C THR A 120 8.81 10.81 -3.87
N SER A 121 9.28 10.21 -4.97
CA SER A 121 10.14 10.90 -5.95
C SER A 121 9.43 10.99 -7.31
N CYS A 122 9.70 12.05 -8.08
CA CYS A 122 9.02 12.31 -9.36
C CYS A 122 9.20 11.17 -10.38
N ASP A 123 10.38 10.55 -10.33
CA ASP A 123 10.84 9.45 -11.16
C ASP A 123 10.70 8.08 -10.47
N GLN A 124 10.11 8.03 -9.27
CA GLN A 124 9.91 6.79 -8.55
C GLN A 124 9.03 5.86 -9.39
N PRO A 125 9.52 4.65 -9.74
CA PRO A 125 8.69 3.69 -10.45
C PRO A 125 7.43 3.40 -9.64
N ASN A 126 6.30 3.24 -10.31
CA ASN A 126 5.03 2.91 -9.68
C ASN A 126 4.46 3.95 -8.69
N ARG A 127 5.03 5.16 -8.61
CA ARG A 127 4.55 6.23 -7.71
C ARG A 127 3.04 6.43 -7.73
N HIS A 128 2.46 6.55 -8.92
CA HIS A 128 1.05 6.89 -9.07
C HIS A 128 0.14 5.81 -8.47
N PHE A 129 0.43 4.51 -8.64
CA PHE A 129 -0.42 3.50 -8.00
C PHE A 129 -0.20 3.41 -6.49
N LEU A 130 1.02 3.67 -6.00
CA LEU A 130 1.30 3.67 -4.56
C LEU A 130 0.51 4.82 -3.89
N SER A 131 0.61 6.02 -4.45
CA SER A 131 -0.16 7.20 -4.04
C SER A 131 -1.67 6.95 -4.12
N ALA A 132 -2.17 6.40 -5.24
CA ALA A 132 -3.57 6.06 -5.39
C ALA A 132 -4.01 4.97 -4.40
N GLY A 133 -3.15 4.00 -4.10
CA GLY A 133 -3.43 2.92 -3.15
C GLY A 133 -3.66 3.43 -1.74
N LEU A 134 -2.79 4.33 -1.29
CA LEU A 134 -2.92 5.01 0.00
C LEU A 134 -4.22 5.84 0.04
N GLN A 135 -4.49 6.65 -0.99
CA GLN A 135 -5.69 7.48 -1.07
C GLN A 135 -6.99 6.66 -1.10
N VAL A 136 -7.06 5.63 -1.95
CA VAL A 136 -8.26 4.78 -2.11
C VAL A 136 -8.54 3.99 -0.85
N SER A 137 -7.52 3.43 -0.19
CA SER A 137 -7.72 2.70 1.07
C SER A 137 -8.18 3.64 2.18
N ALA A 138 -7.56 4.82 2.33
CA ALA A 138 -7.99 5.84 3.30
C ALA A 138 -9.43 6.33 3.05
N SER A 139 -9.83 6.52 1.78
CA SER A 139 -11.21 6.85 1.42
C SER A 139 -12.20 5.75 1.83
N ARG A 140 -11.86 4.48 1.60
CA ARG A 140 -12.73 3.34 1.88
C ARG A 140 -12.99 3.13 3.37
N ILE A 141 -11.96 3.32 4.20
CA ILE A 141 -12.11 3.16 5.65
C ILE A 141 -12.64 4.42 6.35
N GLY A 142 -12.85 5.52 5.61
CA GLY A 142 -13.43 6.75 6.14
C GLY A 142 -12.45 7.56 7.00
N HIS A 143 -11.17 7.62 6.60
CA HIS A 143 -10.20 8.52 7.22
C HIS A 143 -10.68 9.97 7.08
N ARG A 144 -10.49 10.81 8.10
CA ARG A 144 -11.05 12.18 8.17
C ARG A 144 -10.02 13.32 8.18
N GLY A 145 -8.72 13.03 8.06
CA GLY A 145 -7.67 14.06 8.09
C GLY A 145 -7.04 14.31 6.72
N PRO A 146 -6.34 15.45 6.52
CA PRO A 146 -5.67 15.75 5.26
C PRO A 146 -4.64 14.68 4.88
N ILE A 147 -4.42 14.49 3.58
CA ILE A 147 -3.35 13.65 3.04
C ILE A 147 -2.46 14.50 2.13
N THR A 148 -1.18 14.63 2.46
CA THR A 148 -0.19 15.31 1.61
C THR A 148 0.86 14.35 1.10
N GLU A 149 1.00 14.27 -0.23
CA GLU A 149 2.16 13.65 -0.88
C GLU A 149 3.26 14.69 -1.10
N ILE A 150 4.44 14.47 -0.52
CA ILE A 150 5.63 15.27 -0.81
C ILE A 150 6.40 14.63 -1.95
N ILE A 151 6.47 15.29 -3.10
CA ILE A 151 7.05 14.76 -4.33
C ILE A 151 8.40 15.44 -4.58
N SER A 152 9.46 14.66 -4.47
CA SER A 152 10.84 15.16 -4.59
C SER A 152 11.34 15.07 -6.04
N GLY A 153 12.04 16.12 -6.49
CA GLY A 153 12.86 16.07 -7.71
C GLY A 153 12.11 16.20 -9.03
N CYS A 154 10.90 16.78 -9.05
CA CYS A 154 10.25 17.12 -10.31
C CYS A 154 10.90 18.33 -10.97
N ASP A 155 11.07 18.27 -12.29
CA ASP A 155 11.22 19.47 -13.12
C ASP A 155 9.86 20.12 -13.40
N GLU A 156 9.83 21.25 -14.11
CA GLU A 156 8.57 21.96 -14.42
C GLU A 156 7.56 21.07 -15.16
N SER A 157 8.02 20.22 -16.08
CA SER A 157 7.16 19.30 -16.82
C SER A 157 6.62 18.17 -15.94
N GLY A 158 7.42 17.71 -14.97
CA GLY A 158 7.04 16.75 -13.96
C GLY A 158 6.00 17.30 -13.00
N VAL A 159 6.16 18.55 -12.56
CA VAL A 159 5.18 19.26 -11.73
C VAL A 159 3.84 19.37 -12.47
N ASP A 160 3.86 19.81 -13.73
CA ASP A 160 2.64 19.91 -14.54
C ASP A 160 1.98 18.54 -14.74
N ARG A 161 2.75 17.52 -15.13
CA ARG A 161 2.25 16.15 -15.33
C ARG A 161 1.61 15.58 -14.06
N VAL A 162 2.27 15.73 -12.91
CA VAL A 162 1.78 15.17 -11.64
C VAL A 162 0.64 16.00 -11.06
N GLY A 163 0.64 17.32 -11.26
CA GLY A 163 -0.45 18.22 -10.86
C GLY A 163 -1.77 17.96 -11.59
N HIS A 164 -1.71 17.34 -12.77
CA HIS A 164 -2.90 16.92 -13.53
C HIS A 164 -3.36 15.49 -13.21
N GLU A 165 -2.67 14.75 -12.34
CA GLU A 165 -3.14 13.44 -11.94
C GLU A 165 -4.39 13.54 -11.06
N PRO A 166 -5.38 12.66 -11.24
CA PRO A 166 -6.59 12.69 -10.44
C PRO A 166 -6.29 12.33 -8.98
N SER A 167 -6.96 13.01 -8.05
CA SER A 167 -7.00 12.59 -6.64
C SER A 167 -8.10 11.56 -6.40
N PHE A 168 -7.91 10.72 -5.39
CA PHE A 168 -8.84 9.66 -4.96
C PHE A 168 -9.25 9.80 -3.49
N TYR A 169 -8.83 10.89 -2.85
CA TYR A 169 -9.17 11.26 -1.49
C TYR A 169 -9.70 12.70 -1.47
N TYR A 170 -10.65 12.99 -0.57
CA TYR A 170 -11.41 14.24 -0.63
C TYR A 170 -10.59 15.47 -0.23
N ASP A 171 -9.63 15.32 0.71
CA ASP A 171 -8.72 16.38 1.15
C ASP A 171 -7.28 15.96 0.89
N TYR A 172 -6.95 15.90 -0.41
CA TYR A 172 -5.65 15.48 -0.92
C TYR A 172 -4.84 16.67 -1.41
N HIS A 173 -3.56 16.69 -1.04
CA HIS A 173 -2.63 17.73 -1.43
C HIS A 173 -1.32 17.16 -1.96
N GLN A 174 -0.65 17.95 -2.78
CA GLN A 174 0.70 17.68 -3.28
C GLN A 174 1.62 18.82 -2.84
N HIS A 175 2.81 18.47 -2.37
CA HIS A 175 3.88 19.42 -2.08
C HIS A 175 5.13 19.03 -2.88
N PHE A 176 5.61 19.93 -3.74
CA PHE A 176 6.82 19.66 -4.52
C PHE A 176 8.06 20.12 -3.77
N SER A 177 9.11 19.32 -3.82
CA SER A 177 10.41 19.65 -3.21
C SER A 177 11.57 19.30 -4.15
N PRO A 178 12.76 19.87 -3.94
CA PRO A 178 13.97 19.44 -4.65
C PRO A 178 14.23 17.94 -4.48
N SER A 179 15.08 17.36 -5.35
CA SER A 179 15.64 16.03 -5.05
C SER A 179 16.70 16.15 -3.96
N TYR A 180 16.71 15.19 -3.05
CA TYR A 180 17.70 15.05 -1.98
C TYR A 180 18.47 13.73 -2.08
N SER A 181 18.17 12.91 -3.10
CA SER A 181 18.81 11.58 -3.26
C SER A 181 20.32 11.67 -3.46
N GLN A 182 20.83 12.80 -3.96
CA GLN A 182 22.26 13.07 -4.03
C GLN A 182 22.72 13.77 -2.75
N HIS A 183 23.88 13.35 -2.23
CA HIS A 183 24.50 13.97 -1.08
C HIS A 183 24.61 15.50 -1.20
N ARG A 184 24.27 16.23 -0.14
CA ARG A 184 24.34 17.70 -0.11
C ARG A 184 25.69 18.29 0.34
N GLY A 185 26.57 17.46 0.91
CA GLY A 185 27.86 17.88 1.43
C GLY A 185 28.96 18.01 0.35
N PRO A 186 29.90 18.96 0.50
CA PRO A 186 31.06 19.07 -0.39
C PRO A 186 31.91 17.79 -0.33
N ASN A 187 32.41 17.34 -1.49
CA ASN A 187 33.28 16.18 -1.67
C ASN A 187 32.66 14.80 -1.40
N LYS A 188 31.34 14.67 -1.43
CA LYS A 188 30.65 13.37 -1.38
C LYS A 188 29.75 13.20 -2.58
N THR A 189 29.85 12.02 -3.20
CA THR A 189 29.10 11.63 -4.40
C THR A 189 28.11 10.51 -4.11
N ASP A 190 27.72 10.30 -2.85
CA ASP A 190 26.80 9.21 -2.53
C ASP A 190 25.39 9.52 -3.06
N TYR A 191 24.73 8.45 -3.49
CA TYR A 191 23.36 8.46 -3.95
C TYR A 191 22.57 7.56 -3.02
N TYR A 192 21.68 8.16 -2.23
CA TYR A 192 20.93 7.49 -1.18
C TYR A 192 19.51 8.05 -1.18
N THR A 193 18.61 7.35 -1.88
CA THR A 193 17.22 7.77 -2.05
C THR A 193 16.46 8.02 -0.75
N PRO A 194 16.72 7.32 0.38
CA PRO A 194 16.05 7.64 1.65
C PRO A 194 16.34 9.02 2.21
N TYR A 195 17.33 9.77 1.69
CA TYR A 195 17.47 11.20 2.00
C TYR A 195 16.21 12.00 1.66
N ASN A 196 15.43 11.60 0.65
CA ASN A 196 14.21 12.32 0.31
C ASN A 196 13.24 12.38 1.50
N LYS A 197 13.16 11.36 2.36
CA LYS A 197 12.19 11.34 3.47
C LYS A 197 12.39 12.48 4.49
N PRO A 198 13.51 12.58 5.23
CA PRO A 198 13.72 13.65 6.22
C PRO A 198 13.77 15.03 5.59
N PHE A 199 14.46 15.18 4.47
CA PHE A 199 14.69 16.49 3.89
C PHE A 199 13.47 17.05 3.15
N SER A 200 12.68 16.19 2.50
CA SER A 200 11.42 16.66 1.89
C SER A 200 10.40 17.01 2.97
N LEU A 201 10.39 16.29 4.10
CA LEU A 201 9.59 16.64 5.27
C LEU A 201 10.03 17.99 5.88
N GLN A 202 11.33 18.23 6.04
CA GLN A 202 11.87 19.54 6.44
C GLN A 202 11.35 20.65 5.52
N HIS A 203 11.54 20.48 4.21
CA HIS A 203 11.06 21.44 3.21
C HIS A 203 9.55 21.65 3.27
N PHE A 204 8.76 20.60 3.51
CA PHE A 204 7.32 20.70 3.71
C PHE A 204 6.95 21.52 4.95
N LEU A 205 7.56 21.24 6.10
CA LEU A 205 7.27 21.95 7.34
C LEU A 205 7.63 23.44 7.27
N GLU A 206 8.67 23.79 6.52
CA GLU A 206 9.13 25.18 6.34
C GLU A 206 8.31 25.96 5.30
N ASN A 207 7.88 25.31 4.21
CA ASN A 207 7.39 26.02 3.02
C ASN A 207 5.89 25.80 2.75
N ALA A 208 5.29 24.74 3.27
CA ALA A 208 3.88 24.47 3.02
C ALA A 208 2.98 25.42 3.82
N VAL A 209 2.13 26.15 3.10
CA VAL A 209 1.10 27.03 3.66
C VAL A 209 -0.27 26.39 3.50
N ALA A 210 -1.27 26.91 4.23
CA ALA A 210 -2.65 26.42 4.10
C ALA A 210 -3.15 26.52 2.64
N PRO A 211 -3.93 25.53 2.15
CA PRO A 211 -4.44 24.35 2.88
C PRO A 211 -3.45 23.17 2.95
N VAL A 212 -2.32 23.22 2.24
CA VAL A 212 -1.38 22.09 2.10
C VAL A 212 -0.61 21.81 3.39
N GLY A 213 -0.20 22.87 4.10
CA GLY A 213 0.57 22.80 5.34
C GLY A 213 -0.26 22.33 6.53
N VAL A 214 0.42 21.73 7.52
CA VAL A 214 -0.21 21.25 8.75
C VAL A 214 -0.86 22.39 9.53
N SER A 215 -2.14 22.25 9.86
CA SER A 215 -2.90 23.24 10.60
C SER A 215 -2.60 23.20 12.11
N GLY A 216 -2.39 24.37 12.73
CA GLY A 216 -2.17 24.48 14.17
C GLY A 216 -1.04 23.59 14.69
N ASN A 217 -1.27 22.89 15.80
CA ASN A 217 -0.39 21.84 16.33
C ASN A 217 -0.93 20.42 16.09
N MET A 218 -1.67 20.22 14.99
CA MET A 218 -2.30 18.93 14.67
C MET A 218 -1.24 17.80 14.62
N PRO A 219 -1.58 16.59 15.10
CA PRO A 219 -0.77 15.39 14.87
C PRO A 219 -0.52 15.14 13.38
N LEU A 220 0.74 14.95 13.01
CA LEU A 220 1.18 14.54 11.68
C LEU A 220 1.73 13.12 11.76
N ALA A 221 1.23 12.25 10.87
CA ALA A 221 1.77 10.92 10.67
C ALA A 221 2.61 10.85 9.39
N LEU A 222 3.92 10.63 9.54
CA LEU A 222 4.79 10.30 8.42
C LEU A 222 4.67 8.81 8.12
N VAL A 223 4.13 8.47 6.94
CA VAL A 223 3.89 7.10 6.48
C VAL A 223 4.66 6.82 5.18
N ASP A 224 4.88 5.54 4.85
CA ASP A 224 5.37 5.17 3.53
C ASP A 224 4.19 5.07 2.53
N ALA A 225 4.48 5.22 1.24
CA ALA A 225 3.46 5.16 0.19
C ALA A 225 2.88 3.75 -0.02
N ASP A 226 3.55 2.72 0.49
CA ASP A 226 3.14 1.32 0.41
C ASP A 226 2.41 0.83 1.66
N PHE A 227 1.47 1.64 2.11
CA PHE A 227 0.51 1.32 3.15
C PHE A 227 -0.90 1.15 2.57
N PHE A 228 -1.62 0.14 3.05
CA PHE A 228 -3.07 0.05 2.89
C PHE A 228 -3.75 0.11 4.23
N PHE A 229 -4.69 1.05 4.38
CA PHE A 229 -5.45 1.24 5.61
C PHE A 229 -6.64 0.28 5.72
N PHE A 230 -6.79 -0.31 6.89
CA PHE A 230 -7.91 -1.17 7.30
C PHE A 230 -8.74 -0.54 8.42
N GLN A 231 -8.20 0.48 9.10
CA GLN A 231 -8.92 1.36 10.03
C GLN A 231 -8.50 2.82 9.82
N PRO A 232 -9.33 3.81 10.21
CA PRO A 232 -8.91 5.21 10.29
C PRO A 232 -7.73 5.37 11.24
N LEU A 233 -6.71 6.14 10.84
CA LEU A 233 -5.63 6.51 11.74
C LEU A 233 -6.07 7.71 12.58
N ARG A 234 -6.26 7.47 13.89
CA ARG A 234 -6.65 8.48 14.88
C ARG A 234 -5.77 8.36 16.11
N VAL A 235 -5.65 9.46 16.83
CA VAL A 235 -4.93 9.56 18.10
C VAL A 235 -5.78 10.31 19.12
N ASN A 236 -5.35 10.38 20.38
CA ASN A 236 -6.03 11.11 21.45
C ASN A 236 -7.52 10.74 21.60
N THR A 237 -7.91 9.52 21.21
CA THR A 237 -9.30 9.06 21.32
C THR A 237 -9.61 8.53 22.73
N GLY A 238 -8.58 8.29 23.54
CA GLY A 238 -8.69 7.61 24.83
C GLY A 238 -8.79 6.09 24.68
N LYS A 239 -8.46 5.55 23.49
CA LYS A 239 -8.49 4.11 23.24
C LYS A 239 -7.36 3.44 24.01
N ASN A 240 -7.70 2.37 24.73
CA ASN A 240 -6.71 1.50 25.36
C ASN A 240 -6.00 0.67 24.27
N ILE A 241 -4.69 0.86 24.15
CA ILE A 241 -3.81 0.18 23.20
C ILE A 241 -2.74 -0.67 23.92
N SER A 242 -2.88 -0.93 25.23
CA SER A 242 -1.93 -1.73 26.01
C SER A 242 -1.64 -3.10 25.40
N GLN A 243 -2.59 -3.72 24.69
CA GLN A 243 -2.40 -5.02 24.06
C GLN A 243 -1.43 -5.01 22.87
N TYR A 244 -1.18 -3.84 22.29
CA TYR A 244 -0.25 -3.68 21.15
C TYR A 244 1.08 -3.07 21.56
N TYR A 245 1.20 -2.58 22.79
CA TYR A 245 2.38 -1.88 23.26
C TYR A 245 3.61 -2.80 23.33
N HIS A 246 4.69 -2.34 22.70
CA HIS A 246 6.03 -2.88 22.86
C HIS A 246 6.77 -2.04 23.90
N GLY A 247 7.16 -2.68 25.00
CA GLY A 247 8.05 -2.08 25.98
C GLY A 247 7.95 -2.80 27.31
N SER A 248 8.87 -2.46 28.21
CA SER A 248 8.89 -3.01 29.57
C SER A 248 8.49 -1.97 30.61
N ALA A 249 8.73 -0.68 30.35
CA ALA A 249 8.51 0.40 31.32
C ALA A 249 7.03 0.55 31.73
N ARG A 250 6.10 0.29 30.81
CA ARG A 250 4.65 0.40 31.04
C ARG A 250 3.92 -0.95 30.98
N GLN A 251 4.64 -2.06 31.11
CA GLN A 251 4.02 -3.38 31.07
C GLN A 251 2.99 -3.54 32.20
N GLY A 252 1.77 -3.98 31.85
CA GLY A 252 0.66 -4.10 32.80
C GLY A 252 -0.02 -2.77 33.18
N GLN A 253 0.42 -1.65 32.62
CA GLN A 253 -0.21 -0.35 32.80
C GLN A 253 -1.17 -0.05 31.64
N LEU A 254 -2.11 0.88 31.88
CA LEU A 254 -2.95 1.42 30.83
C LEU A 254 -2.11 2.27 29.88
N VAL A 255 -2.12 1.93 28.60
CA VAL A 255 -1.46 2.67 27.52
C VAL A 255 -2.57 3.18 26.62
N LEU A 256 -2.59 4.50 26.41
CA LEU A 256 -3.55 5.18 25.57
C LEU A 256 -2.89 5.62 24.26
N ASP A 257 -3.71 5.91 23.25
CA ASP A 257 -3.31 6.46 21.95
C ASP A 257 -2.92 7.95 22.00
N THR A 258 -2.24 8.37 23.07
CA THR A 258 -1.90 9.77 23.32
C THR A 258 -0.75 10.24 22.45
N VAL A 259 -0.96 11.36 21.74
CA VAL A 259 0.05 12.13 21.01
C VAL A 259 -0.07 13.60 21.41
N VAL A 260 0.96 14.08 22.12
CA VAL A 260 1.12 15.46 22.60
C VAL A 260 2.60 15.82 22.52
N ASP A 261 2.98 17.09 22.69
CA ASP A 261 4.38 17.50 22.62
C ASP A 261 5.25 16.67 23.61
N GLY A 262 6.31 16.06 23.09
CA GLY A 262 7.20 15.12 23.80
C GLY A 262 6.71 13.68 23.90
N GLN A 263 5.49 13.36 23.45
CA GLN A 263 4.91 12.01 23.47
C GLN A 263 4.31 11.65 22.10
N ALA A 264 4.87 10.61 21.49
CA ALA A 264 4.56 10.20 20.13
C ALA A 264 4.05 8.75 20.06
N LEU A 265 3.59 8.33 18.88
CA LEU A 265 3.30 6.94 18.55
C LEU A 265 4.14 6.50 17.35
N ALA A 266 4.60 5.26 17.34
CA ALA A 266 5.31 4.69 16.19
C ALA A 266 5.01 3.19 16.03
N GLN A 267 5.17 2.69 14.81
CA GLN A 267 5.10 1.26 14.53
C GLN A 267 6.28 0.53 15.17
N ASP A 268 6.03 -0.65 15.74
CA ASP A 268 7.07 -1.59 16.16
C ASP A 268 7.83 -2.16 14.94
N TRP A 269 9.10 -1.77 14.85
CA TRP A 269 10.10 -2.29 13.91
C TRP A 269 11.27 -2.97 14.63
N THR A 270 11.17 -3.15 15.95
CA THR A 270 12.19 -3.80 16.77
C THR A 270 12.61 -5.17 16.23
N PRO A 271 11.72 -6.02 15.67
CA PRO A 271 12.14 -7.30 15.09
C PRO A 271 13.16 -7.21 13.95
N TYR A 272 13.24 -6.07 13.25
CA TYR A 272 14.13 -5.91 12.10
C TYR A 272 15.51 -5.38 12.45
N TYR A 273 15.61 -4.48 13.43
CA TYR A 273 16.89 -3.85 13.77
C TYR A 273 17.12 -3.56 15.25
N GLY A 274 16.24 -4.05 16.13
CA GLY A 274 16.39 -3.97 17.58
C GLY A 274 16.59 -2.54 18.08
N SER A 275 17.57 -2.34 18.95
CA SER A 275 17.91 -1.05 19.55
C SER A 275 18.61 -0.07 18.60
N GLY A 276 18.81 -0.42 17.32
CA GLY A 276 19.44 0.46 16.33
C GLY A 276 20.81 0.97 16.80
N TRP A 277 21.04 2.28 16.75
CA TRP A 277 22.30 2.89 17.23
C TRP A 277 22.36 3.12 18.75
N PHE A 278 21.30 2.83 19.49
CA PHE A 278 21.37 2.76 20.95
C PHE A 278 21.86 1.39 21.45
N ASP A 279 22.10 0.43 20.55
CA ASP A 279 22.74 -0.84 20.89
C ASP A 279 24.19 -0.61 21.35
N PRO A 280 24.68 -1.33 22.40
CA PRO A 280 26.07 -1.23 22.85
C PRO A 280 27.11 -1.44 21.74
N GLY A 281 26.81 -2.30 20.76
CA GLY A 281 27.67 -2.60 19.62
C GLY A 281 27.73 -1.49 18.56
N SER A 282 26.86 -0.47 18.65
CA SER A 282 26.86 0.72 17.78
C SER A 282 27.20 2.02 18.52
N LYS A 283 27.77 1.91 19.72
CA LYS A 283 28.10 3.05 20.58
C LYS A 283 29.02 4.07 19.89
N ASP A 284 29.97 3.62 19.09
CA ASP A 284 30.87 4.47 18.31
C ASP A 284 30.11 5.42 17.37
N LYS A 285 29.07 4.91 16.69
CA LYS A 285 28.21 5.69 15.79
C LYS A 285 27.37 6.69 16.57
N LYS A 286 26.74 6.25 17.66
CA LYS A 286 25.98 7.13 18.55
C LYS A 286 26.86 8.25 19.09
N ASP A 287 28.02 7.92 19.65
CA ASP A 287 28.96 8.90 20.23
C ASP A 287 29.45 9.90 19.18
N ALA A 288 29.72 9.45 17.95
CA ALA A 288 30.15 10.33 16.86
C ALA A 288 29.05 11.30 16.43
N ILE A 289 27.82 10.84 16.24
CA ILE A 289 26.70 11.66 15.75
C ILE A 289 26.16 12.57 16.86
N CYS A 290 26.06 12.05 18.08
CA CYS A 290 25.53 12.76 19.25
C CYS A 290 26.59 13.55 20.02
N ALA A 291 27.80 13.72 19.50
CA ALA A 291 28.87 14.43 20.20
C ALA A 291 28.42 15.84 20.63
N GLY A 292 28.34 16.07 21.95
CA GLY A 292 27.89 17.34 22.53
C GLY A 292 26.39 17.61 22.43
N LYS A 293 25.58 16.60 22.13
CA LYS A 293 24.12 16.69 21.97
C LYS A 293 23.38 15.81 22.99
N PRO A 294 22.15 16.16 23.41
CA PRO A 294 21.37 15.38 24.39
C PRO A 294 21.22 13.89 24.08
N CYS A 295 21.16 13.49 22.81
CA CYS A 295 21.04 12.07 22.46
C CYS A 295 22.24 11.22 22.92
N ALA A 296 23.38 11.82 23.28
CA ALA A 296 24.52 11.11 23.88
C ALA A 296 24.16 10.50 25.24
N ASP A 297 23.33 11.19 26.01
CA ASP A 297 22.97 10.84 27.39
C ASP A 297 21.83 9.81 27.49
N VAL A 298 21.15 9.52 26.37
CA VAL A 298 20.09 8.51 26.32
C VAL A 298 20.67 7.13 26.63
N SER A 299 20.16 6.47 27.67
CA SER A 299 20.59 5.11 28.03
C SER A 299 20.23 4.10 26.94
N ASN A 300 20.87 2.92 26.94
CA ASN A 300 20.52 1.87 25.96
C ASN A 300 19.09 1.37 26.21
N GLU A 301 18.68 1.34 27.48
CA GLU A 301 17.36 0.96 27.95
C GLU A 301 16.29 1.95 27.46
N ASP A 302 16.52 3.26 27.63
CA ASP A 302 15.61 4.30 27.11
C ASP A 302 15.61 4.32 25.58
N GLY A 303 16.77 4.07 24.97
CA GLY A 303 16.93 3.90 23.53
C GLY A 303 15.97 2.85 22.99
N LEU A 304 16.01 1.65 23.55
CA LEU A 304 15.12 0.54 23.16
C LEU A 304 13.65 0.80 23.51
N GLU A 305 13.36 1.44 24.64
CA GLU A 305 12.00 1.65 25.11
C GLU A 305 11.25 2.75 24.33
N TYR A 306 11.93 3.82 23.92
CA TYR A 306 11.25 5.02 23.40
C TYR A 306 11.68 5.50 22.03
N TYR A 307 12.87 5.14 21.51
CA TYR A 307 13.46 5.85 20.36
C TYR A 307 13.90 4.93 19.23
N ALA A 308 14.40 3.74 19.55
CA ALA A 308 14.83 2.72 18.61
C ALA A 308 13.70 1.77 18.23
N GLY A 309 13.94 0.94 17.20
CA GLY A 309 12.93 -0.03 16.75
C GLY A 309 11.63 0.62 16.30
N THR A 310 11.65 1.89 15.91
CA THR A 310 10.47 2.64 15.45
C THR A 310 10.42 2.74 13.93
N GLY A 311 9.30 2.35 13.33
CA GLY A 311 9.04 2.59 11.91
C GLY A 311 7.81 3.46 11.65
N PRO A 312 7.63 3.87 10.39
CA PRO A 312 6.40 4.51 9.94
C PRO A 312 5.19 3.61 10.20
N PRO A 313 4.00 4.13 10.58
CA PRO A 313 3.69 5.53 10.80
C PRO A 313 4.43 6.11 12.01
N TYR A 314 5.10 7.25 11.82
CA TYR A 314 5.63 8.07 12.91
C TYR A 314 4.62 9.18 13.20
N ILE A 315 3.99 9.19 14.36
CA ILE A 315 2.90 10.11 14.68
C ILE A 315 3.32 11.02 15.84
N LEU A 316 3.53 12.29 15.52
CA LEU A 316 3.99 13.34 16.43
C LEU A 316 3.14 14.58 16.23
N THR A 317 3.15 15.51 17.19
CA THR A 317 2.59 16.84 16.96
C THR A 317 3.40 17.61 15.93
N LYS A 318 2.79 18.61 15.28
CA LYS A 318 3.54 19.52 14.38
C LYS A 318 4.73 20.17 15.10
N HIS A 319 4.55 20.56 16.36
CA HIS A 319 5.61 21.16 17.17
C HIS A 319 6.83 20.25 17.28
N ASP A 320 6.63 18.99 17.68
CA ASP A 320 7.70 18.00 17.80
C ASP A 320 8.41 17.74 16.47
N TRP A 321 7.65 17.66 15.37
CA TRP A 321 8.22 17.56 14.04
C TRP A 321 9.12 18.75 13.70
N VAL A 322 8.64 19.99 13.93
CA VAL A 322 9.40 21.21 13.63
C VAL A 322 10.68 21.30 14.44
N VAL A 323 10.67 20.91 15.72
CA VAL A 323 11.89 20.99 16.54
C VAL A 323 12.92 19.91 16.19
N MET A 324 12.50 18.73 15.70
CA MET A 324 13.41 17.60 15.47
C MET A 324 13.91 17.44 14.03
N VAL A 325 13.18 17.97 13.03
CA VAL A 325 13.39 17.59 11.61
C VAL A 325 14.79 17.96 11.10
N ASP A 326 15.37 19.04 11.61
CA ASP A 326 16.73 19.48 11.25
C ASP A 326 17.78 18.46 11.71
N ASP A 327 17.68 17.97 12.95
CA ASP A 327 18.58 16.94 13.48
C ASP A 327 18.31 15.60 12.79
N TYR A 328 17.07 15.26 12.46
CA TYR A 328 16.76 14.06 11.67
C TYR A 328 17.48 14.10 10.32
N ALA A 329 17.35 15.19 9.55
CA ALA A 329 18.03 15.35 8.28
C ALA A 329 19.57 15.32 8.40
N ASN A 330 20.12 16.05 9.38
CA ASN A 330 21.55 16.12 9.64
C ASN A 330 22.13 14.76 10.08
N PHE A 331 21.44 14.03 10.97
CA PHE A 331 21.89 12.74 11.47
C PHE A 331 21.88 11.67 10.38
N VAL A 332 21.01 11.75 9.37
CA VAL A 332 21.10 10.86 8.20
C VAL A 332 22.41 11.12 7.45
N VAL A 333 22.76 12.40 7.24
CA VAL A 333 24.00 12.79 6.54
C VAL A 333 25.25 12.32 7.30
N GLU A 334 25.31 12.55 8.61
CA GLU A 334 26.42 12.09 9.46
C GLU A 334 26.48 10.56 9.54
N GLY A 335 25.32 9.91 9.69
CA GLY A 335 25.17 8.46 9.70
C GLY A 335 25.68 7.79 8.41
N ARG A 336 25.40 8.38 7.26
CA ARG A 336 25.91 7.93 5.95
C ARG A 336 27.41 8.11 5.78
N LYS A 337 28.09 8.86 6.67
CA LYS A 337 29.57 8.87 6.73
C LYS A 337 30.13 7.65 7.47
N LEU A 338 29.33 7.01 8.31
CA LEU A 338 29.75 5.95 9.22
C LEU A 338 29.23 4.56 8.82
N SER A 339 28.20 4.51 7.97
CA SER A 339 27.53 3.27 7.62
C SER A 339 26.92 3.35 6.23
N ASP A 340 27.14 2.29 5.45
CA ASP A 340 26.49 2.11 4.14
C ASP A 340 25.14 1.39 4.21
N ASN A 341 24.68 1.00 5.41
CA ASN A 341 23.39 0.35 5.62
C ASN A 341 22.23 1.18 5.03
N TRP A 342 21.28 0.50 4.39
CA TRP A 342 20.10 1.13 3.79
C TRP A 342 19.14 1.73 4.83
N MET A 343 19.16 1.26 6.08
CA MET A 343 18.33 1.74 7.20
C MET A 343 18.91 2.94 7.97
N VAL A 344 19.98 3.57 7.46
CA VAL A 344 20.62 4.72 8.12
C VAL A 344 19.64 5.84 8.46
N GLU A 345 18.68 6.11 7.58
CA GLU A 345 17.61 7.08 7.83
C GLU A 345 16.79 6.74 9.08
N MET A 346 16.36 5.48 9.26
CA MET A 346 15.57 5.07 10.44
C MET A 346 16.38 5.13 11.74
N TYR A 347 17.68 4.81 11.69
CA TYR A 347 18.55 4.95 12.87
C TYR A 347 18.74 6.42 13.26
N ALA A 348 18.91 7.29 12.27
CA ALA A 348 19.03 8.72 12.47
C ALA A 348 17.74 9.35 13.02
N TYR A 349 16.56 8.88 12.57
CA TYR A 349 15.28 9.27 13.14
C TYR A 349 15.23 9.00 14.65
N GLY A 350 15.60 7.78 15.08
CA GLY A 350 15.62 7.43 16.51
C GLY A 350 16.59 8.30 17.33
N LEU A 351 17.78 8.60 16.80
CA LEU A 351 18.70 9.52 17.47
C LEU A 351 18.12 10.95 17.56
N ALA A 352 17.46 11.44 16.51
CA ALA A 352 16.83 12.75 16.51
C ALA A 352 15.69 12.82 17.54
N ALA A 353 14.82 11.81 17.60
CA ALA A 353 13.79 11.71 18.63
C ALA A 353 14.39 11.75 20.05
N GLY A 354 15.43 10.95 20.28
CA GLY A 354 16.17 10.96 21.54
C GLY A 354 16.84 12.30 21.85
N ASN A 355 17.28 13.03 20.82
CA ASN A 355 17.91 14.34 20.99
C ASN A 355 16.93 15.42 21.48
N HIS A 356 15.67 15.29 21.11
CA HIS A 356 14.60 16.22 21.48
C HIS A 356 13.72 15.70 22.62
N GLY A 357 14.00 14.50 23.15
CA GLY A 357 13.23 13.90 24.23
C GLY A 357 11.81 13.51 23.84
N ILE A 358 11.56 13.25 22.54
CA ILE A 358 10.24 12.89 22.00
C ILE A 358 10.05 11.38 22.15
N LYS A 359 9.34 10.95 23.20
CA LYS A 359 9.23 9.54 23.55
C LYS A 359 8.12 8.85 22.77
N HIS A 360 8.45 7.80 22.02
CA HIS A 360 7.45 7.00 21.32
C HIS A 360 6.79 5.99 22.24
N THR A 361 5.48 5.87 22.11
CA THR A 361 4.75 4.66 22.46
C THR A 361 4.79 3.76 21.23
N ILE A 362 5.63 2.73 21.31
CA ILE A 362 5.86 1.79 20.21
C ILE A 362 4.77 0.74 20.25
N VAL A 363 4.06 0.55 19.13
CA VAL A 363 2.92 -0.37 19.06
C VAL A 363 2.92 -1.21 17.79
N SER A 364 2.46 -2.46 17.93
CA SER A 364 2.40 -3.42 16.83
C SER A 364 1.36 -3.09 15.76
N ASN A 365 0.20 -2.56 16.15
CA ASN A 365 -0.98 -2.55 15.27
C ASN A 365 -1.03 -1.40 14.25
N LEU A 366 -0.06 -0.47 14.22
CA LEU A 366 -0.11 0.69 13.31
C LEU A 366 0.21 0.36 11.85
N GLY A 367 1.01 -0.68 11.60
CA GLY A 367 1.59 -0.92 10.27
C GLY A 367 2.12 -2.33 10.10
N ALA A 368 1.27 -3.35 10.29
CA ALA A 368 1.69 -4.74 10.23
C ALA A 368 2.56 -5.08 9.00
N THR A 369 3.78 -5.58 9.22
CA THR A 369 4.76 -5.81 8.14
C THR A 369 4.84 -7.28 7.72
N TRP A 370 5.57 -8.13 8.42
CA TRP A 370 5.78 -9.53 8.03
C TRP A 370 5.46 -10.49 9.17
N PRO A 371 4.48 -11.37 9.00
CA PRO A 371 4.08 -12.31 10.06
C PRO A 371 5.14 -13.35 10.40
N LYS A 372 6.30 -13.42 9.73
CA LYS A 372 7.36 -14.36 10.14
C LYS A 372 8.25 -13.83 11.27
N VAL A 373 8.35 -12.51 11.42
CA VAL A 373 9.25 -11.87 12.38
C VAL A 373 8.51 -11.13 13.49
N GLU A 374 7.19 -10.99 13.41
CA GLU A 374 6.42 -10.04 14.23
C GLU A 374 5.15 -10.65 14.87
N GLU A 375 5.25 -11.61 15.79
CA GLU A 375 4.07 -12.31 16.35
C GLU A 375 3.01 -11.39 17.00
N ARG A 376 3.43 -10.35 17.71
CA ARG A 376 2.50 -9.46 18.44
C ARG A 376 1.55 -8.68 17.54
N THR A 377 1.89 -8.52 16.27
CA THR A 377 1.13 -7.73 15.30
C THR A 377 0.15 -8.57 14.50
N TRP A 378 0.38 -9.89 14.45
CA TRP A 378 -0.35 -10.84 13.63
C TRP A 378 -1.13 -11.81 14.52
N ASN A 379 -1.99 -11.24 15.36
CA ASN A 379 -2.88 -11.96 16.27
C ASN A 379 -4.37 -11.65 16.01
N PHE A 380 -4.68 -11.02 14.88
CA PHE A 380 -6.02 -10.56 14.55
C PHE A 380 -6.87 -11.55 13.75
N LEU A 381 -6.24 -12.59 13.16
CA LEU A 381 -6.99 -13.68 12.55
C LEU A 381 -7.46 -14.68 13.63
N PRO A 382 -8.66 -15.25 13.48
CA PRO A 382 -9.11 -16.32 14.37
C PRO A 382 -8.20 -17.54 14.24
N GLU A 383 -8.13 -18.35 15.30
CA GLU A 383 -7.36 -19.59 15.29
C GLU A 383 -8.00 -20.68 14.39
N SER A 384 -9.34 -20.65 14.24
CA SER A 384 -10.10 -21.62 13.44
C SER A 384 -10.49 -21.06 12.08
N ASP A 385 -10.42 -21.87 11.02
CA ASP A 385 -10.92 -21.50 9.68
C ASP A 385 -12.45 -21.45 9.63
N ALA A 386 -13.14 -22.12 10.55
CA ALA A 386 -14.61 -22.11 10.61
C ALA A 386 -15.18 -20.74 11.00
N GLU A 387 -14.33 -19.84 11.51
CA GLU A 387 -14.71 -18.52 12.02
C GLU A 387 -14.51 -17.40 11.00
N MET A 388 -13.94 -17.69 9.82
CA MET A 388 -13.67 -16.70 8.78
C MET A 388 -13.92 -17.28 7.38
N ALA A 389 -14.52 -16.48 6.50
CA ALA A 389 -14.66 -16.85 5.09
C ALA A 389 -13.28 -16.97 4.42
N ASN A 390 -13.17 -17.74 3.33
CA ASN A 390 -11.90 -17.88 2.61
C ASN A 390 -11.44 -16.51 2.04
N PRO A 391 -10.32 -15.92 2.52
CA PRO A 391 -9.85 -14.63 2.02
C PRO A 391 -9.42 -14.68 0.55
N CYS A 392 -9.08 -15.86 0.04
CA CYS A 392 -8.68 -16.15 -1.34
C CYS A 392 -9.85 -16.53 -2.24
N ASP A 393 -11.11 -16.36 -1.79
CA ASP A 393 -12.25 -16.43 -2.71
C ASP A 393 -12.06 -15.39 -3.83
N ASN A 394 -11.87 -15.89 -5.05
CA ASN A 394 -11.55 -15.09 -6.23
C ASN A 394 -12.80 -14.66 -7.01
N THR A 395 -13.99 -15.00 -6.53
CA THR A 395 -15.26 -14.58 -7.15
C THR A 395 -15.65 -13.14 -6.84
N SER A 396 -15.03 -12.54 -5.82
CA SER A 396 -15.22 -11.13 -5.43
C SER A 396 -13.88 -10.44 -5.14
N LEU A 397 -13.86 -9.11 -5.30
CA LEU A 397 -12.76 -8.26 -4.83
C LEU A 397 -12.93 -7.83 -3.36
N ASP A 398 -13.98 -8.30 -2.69
CA ASP A 398 -14.20 -7.97 -1.28
C ASP A 398 -13.15 -8.64 -0.39
N VAL A 399 -12.59 -7.84 0.50
CA VAL A 399 -11.61 -8.28 1.49
C VAL A 399 -12.36 -8.94 2.64
N VAL A 400 -11.92 -10.13 3.04
CA VAL A 400 -12.42 -10.78 4.25
C VAL A 400 -11.75 -10.12 5.45
N MET A 401 -12.47 -9.20 6.08
CA MET A 401 -11.95 -8.41 7.19
C MET A 401 -11.95 -9.23 8.49
N PRO A 402 -10.85 -9.24 9.26
CA PRO A 402 -10.86 -9.75 10.63
C PRO A 402 -11.71 -8.86 11.56
N ALA A 403 -12.01 -9.37 12.75
CA ALA A 403 -12.76 -8.61 13.76
C ALA A 403 -11.98 -7.39 14.28
N ASP A 404 -10.65 -7.50 14.39
CA ASP A 404 -9.77 -6.45 14.89
C ASP A 404 -8.55 -6.28 13.96
N PRO A 405 -8.72 -5.75 12.74
CA PRO A 405 -7.60 -5.57 11.81
C PRO A 405 -6.57 -4.58 12.38
N PRO A 406 -5.30 -4.64 11.94
CA PRO A 406 -4.37 -3.56 12.20
C PRO A 406 -4.87 -2.26 11.57
N VAL A 407 -4.33 -1.11 11.97
CA VAL A 407 -4.66 0.16 11.32
C VAL A 407 -4.28 0.12 9.84
N ALA A 408 -3.12 -0.42 9.53
CA ALA A 408 -2.66 -0.63 8.18
C ALA A 408 -1.73 -1.84 8.05
N ILE A 409 -1.55 -2.28 6.81
CA ILE A 409 -0.52 -3.24 6.40
C ILE A 409 0.54 -2.47 5.61
N HIS A 410 1.80 -2.56 6.05
CA HIS A 410 2.95 -2.06 5.31
C HIS A 410 3.43 -3.17 4.37
N TYR A 411 3.01 -3.10 3.10
CA TYR A 411 3.19 -4.20 2.14
C TYR A 411 4.56 -4.17 1.43
N CYS A 412 5.63 -3.88 2.18
CA CYS A 412 7.00 -3.89 1.68
C CYS A 412 7.58 -5.30 1.50
N GLN A 413 6.89 -6.30 2.04
CA GLN A 413 7.34 -7.69 2.12
C GLN A 413 6.60 -8.57 1.10
N LYS A 414 7.10 -9.79 0.92
CA LYS A 414 6.47 -10.82 0.11
C LYS A 414 5.54 -11.65 0.98
N TYR A 415 4.32 -11.90 0.51
CA TYR A 415 3.33 -12.73 1.20
C TYR A 415 2.85 -13.84 0.28
N GLY A 416 2.83 -15.08 0.73
CA GLY A 416 2.39 -16.21 -0.08
C GLY A 416 2.25 -17.52 0.67
N PHE A 417 1.57 -18.48 0.04
CA PHE A 417 1.42 -19.84 0.53
C PHE A 417 2.76 -20.59 0.59
N LEU A 418 3.55 -20.53 -0.49
CA LEU A 418 4.88 -21.11 -0.56
C LEU A 418 5.95 -20.05 -0.31
N ASP A 419 7.03 -20.48 0.33
CA ASP A 419 8.16 -19.60 0.63
C ASP A 419 9.11 -19.44 -0.56
N GLU A 420 9.20 -20.49 -1.40
CA GLU A 420 10.09 -20.52 -2.56
C GLU A 420 9.68 -19.48 -3.60
N ASP A 421 10.65 -18.78 -4.19
CA ASP A 421 10.37 -17.68 -5.10
C ASP A 421 9.72 -18.16 -6.39
N ASP A 422 10.24 -19.21 -6.99
CA ASP A 422 9.77 -19.73 -8.28
C ASP A 422 8.51 -20.61 -8.18
N GLN A 423 7.89 -20.71 -7.00
CA GLN A 423 6.73 -21.57 -6.78
C GLN A 423 5.55 -20.84 -6.15
N GLY A 424 4.35 -21.25 -6.54
CA GLY A 424 3.11 -20.79 -5.91
C GLY A 424 2.74 -19.36 -6.27
N TRP A 425 1.81 -18.81 -5.50
CA TRP A 425 1.36 -17.43 -5.61
C TRP A 425 1.98 -16.60 -4.49
N HIS A 426 2.28 -15.33 -4.79
CA HIS A 426 2.68 -14.35 -3.80
C HIS A 426 2.36 -12.92 -4.21
N PHE A 427 1.87 -12.14 -3.27
CA PHE A 427 1.80 -10.70 -3.41
C PHE A 427 3.18 -10.09 -3.14
N TYR A 428 3.70 -9.31 -4.09
CA TYR A 428 4.88 -8.48 -3.89
C TYR A 428 4.84 -7.25 -4.80
N LYS A 429 4.92 -6.05 -4.19
CA LYS A 429 4.75 -4.78 -4.93
C LYS A 429 5.75 -4.59 -6.07
N TYR A 430 6.96 -5.12 -5.94
CA TYR A 430 8.01 -5.00 -6.96
C TYR A 430 7.83 -5.98 -8.15
N HIS A 431 6.78 -6.80 -8.13
CA HIS A 431 6.38 -7.63 -9.27
C HIS A 431 5.28 -6.98 -10.11
N ILE A 432 4.73 -5.85 -9.67
CA ILE A 432 3.71 -5.13 -10.41
C ILE A 432 4.38 -4.36 -11.57
N PRO A 433 3.99 -4.61 -12.83
CA PRO A 433 4.56 -3.92 -13.99
C PRO A 433 4.34 -2.41 -13.96
N TYR A 434 5.29 -1.64 -14.49
CA TYR A 434 5.25 -0.17 -14.46
C TYR A 434 4.11 0.44 -15.27
N ASP A 435 3.54 -0.32 -16.20
CA ASP A 435 2.44 0.11 -17.06
C ASP A 435 1.06 -0.39 -16.59
N ILE A 436 0.94 -0.86 -15.34
CA ILE A 436 -0.30 -1.41 -14.77
C ILE A 436 -1.50 -0.45 -14.82
N LEU A 437 -1.24 0.86 -14.85
CA LEU A 437 -2.27 1.90 -14.92
C LEU A 437 -2.70 2.28 -16.34
N LYS A 438 -2.08 1.71 -17.39
CA LYS A 438 -2.55 1.94 -18.77
C LYS A 438 -3.96 1.37 -18.96
N CYS A 439 -4.74 1.98 -19.84
CA CYS A 439 -6.14 1.59 -20.06
C CYS A 439 -6.30 0.15 -20.56
N ASP A 440 -5.36 -0.33 -21.37
CA ASP A 440 -5.33 -1.68 -21.93
C ASP A 440 -4.62 -2.71 -21.04
N ALA A 441 -3.95 -2.27 -19.97
CA ALA A 441 -3.30 -3.16 -19.01
C ALA A 441 -4.33 -4.06 -18.31
N MET A 442 -3.98 -5.32 -18.12
CA MET A 442 -4.75 -6.28 -17.32
C MET A 442 -4.71 -5.91 -15.82
N LEU A 443 -5.54 -6.59 -15.03
CA LEU A 443 -5.51 -6.60 -13.57
C LEU A 443 -4.66 -7.79 -13.06
N LEU A 444 -4.36 -7.78 -11.76
CA LEU A 444 -3.71 -8.91 -11.10
C LEU A 444 -4.66 -10.11 -11.12
N GLN A 445 -4.13 -11.26 -11.49
CA GLN A 445 -4.80 -12.52 -11.28
C GLN A 445 -4.76 -12.81 -9.77
N LEU A 446 -5.93 -13.03 -9.18
CA LEU A 446 -6.02 -13.35 -7.76
C LEU A 446 -5.52 -14.78 -7.50
N PRO A 447 -4.93 -15.05 -6.31
CA PRO A 447 -4.56 -16.40 -5.94
C PRO A 447 -5.80 -17.31 -5.89
N PRO A 448 -5.67 -18.60 -6.22
CA PRO A 448 -6.79 -19.51 -6.17
C PRO A 448 -7.26 -19.73 -4.72
N PRO A 449 -8.55 -20.04 -4.48
CA PRO A 449 -9.07 -20.33 -3.14
C PRO A 449 -8.31 -21.44 -2.40
N THR A 450 -7.63 -22.32 -3.14
CA THR A 450 -6.83 -23.42 -2.61
C THR A 450 -5.62 -22.95 -1.81
N GLN A 451 -5.07 -21.75 -2.05
CA GLN A 451 -3.97 -21.21 -1.22
C GLN A 451 -4.35 -21.16 0.27
N TRP A 452 -5.62 -20.91 0.57
CA TRP A 452 -6.14 -20.91 1.95
C TRP A 452 -6.49 -22.32 2.44
N THR A 453 -7.26 -23.08 1.65
CA THR A 453 -7.76 -24.40 2.08
C THR A 453 -6.67 -25.46 2.19
N ASP A 454 -5.54 -25.26 1.52
CA ASP A 454 -4.43 -26.23 1.49
C ASP A 454 -3.39 -25.95 2.58
N ILE A 455 -3.54 -24.89 3.39
CA ILE A 455 -2.64 -24.59 4.53
C ILE A 455 -2.46 -25.80 5.47
N PRO A 456 -3.52 -26.57 5.82
CA PRO A 456 -3.37 -27.76 6.64
C PRO A 456 -2.43 -28.82 6.03
N ALA A 457 -2.34 -28.90 4.69
CA ALA A 457 -1.48 -29.86 4.01
C ALA A 457 0.03 -29.57 4.19
N LEU A 458 0.38 -28.36 4.62
CA LEU A 458 1.76 -27.99 4.96
C LEU A 458 2.26 -28.61 6.27
N ASN A 459 1.39 -29.27 7.04
CA ASN A 459 1.71 -29.89 8.34
C ASN A 459 2.41 -28.94 9.33
N LEU A 460 2.08 -27.64 9.28
CA LEU A 460 2.60 -26.63 10.18
C LEU A 460 1.83 -26.66 11.51
N THR A 461 2.50 -26.29 12.60
CA THR A 461 1.89 -26.19 13.93
C THR A 461 2.34 -24.92 14.66
N GLY A 462 1.57 -24.51 15.68
CA GLY A 462 1.88 -23.36 16.53
C GLY A 462 2.07 -22.06 15.74
N TRP A 463 3.14 -21.34 16.06
CA TRP A 463 3.47 -20.06 15.42
C TRP A 463 3.60 -20.18 13.90
N LYS A 464 4.28 -21.21 13.38
CA LYS A 464 4.48 -21.36 11.92
C LYS A 464 3.16 -21.45 11.16
N LEU A 465 2.17 -22.15 11.73
CA LEU A 465 0.81 -22.23 11.15
C LEU A 465 0.12 -20.87 11.19
N ARG A 466 0.16 -20.18 12.35
CA ARG A 466 -0.41 -18.83 12.48
C ARG A 466 0.23 -17.85 11.49
N SER A 467 1.56 -17.79 11.42
CA SER A 467 2.24 -16.92 10.46
C SER A 467 1.81 -17.20 9.04
N LYS A 468 1.75 -18.49 8.64
CA LYS A 468 1.37 -18.87 7.28
C LYS A 468 -0.07 -18.45 6.94
N ARG A 469 -1.02 -18.60 7.87
CA ARG A 469 -2.38 -18.09 7.69
C ARG A 469 -2.40 -16.58 7.44
N HIS A 470 -1.64 -15.83 8.22
CA HIS A 470 -1.54 -14.38 8.03
C HIS A 470 -0.86 -14.00 6.71
N GLU A 471 0.15 -14.74 6.25
CA GLU A 471 0.76 -14.53 4.93
C GLU A 471 -0.26 -14.74 3.81
N VAL A 472 -0.99 -15.86 3.81
CA VAL A 472 -1.99 -16.15 2.78
C VAL A 472 -3.16 -15.16 2.83
N TRP A 473 -3.60 -14.77 4.04
CA TRP A 473 -4.60 -13.71 4.18
C TRP A 473 -4.13 -12.39 3.58
N ALA A 474 -2.88 -11.98 3.87
CA ALA A 474 -2.30 -10.75 3.36
C ALA A 474 -2.14 -10.82 1.83
N GLU A 475 -1.64 -11.93 1.30
CA GLU A 475 -1.52 -12.19 -0.13
C GLU A 475 -2.85 -11.95 -0.87
N CYS A 476 -3.91 -12.61 -0.41
CA CYS A 476 -5.21 -12.55 -1.04
C CYS A 476 -5.90 -11.19 -0.85
N SER A 477 -5.78 -10.59 0.33
CA SER A 477 -6.36 -9.28 0.64
C SER A 477 -5.68 -8.16 -0.14
N LEU A 478 -4.34 -8.14 -0.17
CA LEU A 478 -3.57 -7.12 -0.88
C LEU A 478 -3.77 -7.22 -2.40
N GLY A 479 -3.86 -8.43 -2.97
CA GLY A 479 -4.20 -8.62 -4.37
C GLY A 479 -5.58 -8.04 -4.74
N LYS A 480 -6.58 -8.27 -3.89
CA LYS A 480 -7.94 -7.73 -4.06
C LYS A 480 -7.97 -6.20 -3.95
N ILE A 481 -7.35 -5.64 -2.90
CA ILE A 481 -7.26 -4.19 -2.70
C ILE A 481 -6.57 -3.53 -3.90
N MET A 482 -5.46 -4.10 -4.37
CA MET A 482 -4.72 -3.54 -5.48
C MET A 482 -5.53 -3.56 -6.80
N ASN A 483 -6.29 -4.63 -7.07
CA ASN A 483 -7.23 -4.63 -8.20
C ASN A 483 -8.32 -3.57 -8.07
N GLN A 484 -8.84 -3.34 -6.85
CA GLN A 484 -9.79 -2.25 -6.61
C GLN A 484 -9.17 -0.87 -6.87
N VAL A 485 -7.91 -0.66 -6.48
CA VAL A 485 -7.15 0.56 -6.78
C VAL A 485 -7.02 0.75 -8.28
N PHE A 486 -6.57 -0.28 -9.01
CA PHE A 486 -6.41 -0.20 -10.46
C PHE A 486 -7.71 0.09 -11.19
N LEU A 487 -8.82 -0.53 -10.78
CA LEU A 487 -10.14 -0.23 -11.32
C LEU A 487 -10.52 1.23 -11.06
N THR A 488 -10.35 1.72 -9.83
CA THR A 488 -10.68 3.10 -9.45
C THR A 488 -9.86 4.12 -10.24
N VAL A 489 -8.57 3.85 -10.43
CA VAL A 489 -7.66 4.72 -11.20
C VAL A 489 -8.04 4.70 -12.68
N LYS A 490 -8.23 3.52 -13.28
CA LYS A 490 -8.58 3.38 -14.70
C LYS A 490 -9.95 3.99 -15.02
N GLU A 491 -10.91 3.91 -14.11
CA GLU A 491 -12.22 4.56 -14.27
C GLU A 491 -12.10 6.08 -14.47
N LYS A 492 -11.15 6.73 -13.79
CA LYS A 492 -10.88 8.16 -13.98
C LYS A 492 -10.00 8.47 -15.20
N LEU A 493 -8.98 7.64 -15.45
CA LEU A 493 -7.98 7.92 -16.47
C LEU A 493 -8.41 7.49 -17.89
N CYS A 494 -9.37 6.57 -18.01
CA CYS A 494 -9.69 5.88 -19.25
C CYS A 494 -11.15 6.08 -19.66
N PRO A 495 -11.54 7.29 -20.12
CA PRO A 495 -12.93 7.62 -20.44
C PRO A 495 -13.50 6.80 -21.63
N MET A 496 -12.62 6.22 -22.45
CA MET A 496 -13.00 5.37 -23.59
C MET A 496 -13.13 3.88 -23.21
N GLY A 497 -13.04 3.56 -21.92
CA GLY A 497 -13.04 2.19 -21.40
C GLY A 497 -11.65 1.70 -21.04
N PHE A 498 -11.61 0.64 -20.24
CA PHE A 498 -10.39 0.04 -19.73
C PHE A 498 -10.53 -1.48 -19.57
N ASN A 499 -9.39 -2.17 -19.58
CA ASN A 499 -9.30 -3.61 -19.45
C ASN A 499 -9.49 -4.04 -17.99
N THR A 500 -10.47 -4.92 -17.77
CA THR A 500 -10.84 -5.49 -16.46
C THR A 500 -10.42 -6.95 -16.30
N HIS A 501 -9.75 -7.53 -17.31
CA HIS A 501 -9.31 -8.92 -17.28
C HIS A 501 -8.20 -9.13 -16.24
N GLN A 502 -8.39 -10.09 -15.33
CA GLN A 502 -7.42 -10.48 -14.29
C GLN A 502 -6.45 -11.54 -14.83
N GLY A 503 -5.37 -11.10 -15.48
CA GLY A 503 -4.46 -11.98 -16.23
C GLY A 503 -2.98 -11.79 -15.91
N ILE A 504 -2.64 -10.98 -14.90
CA ILE A 504 -1.25 -10.79 -14.46
C ILE A 504 -0.99 -11.71 -13.28
N PRO A 505 -0.30 -12.84 -13.47
CA PRO A 505 0.00 -13.76 -12.38
C PRO A 505 0.92 -13.07 -11.37
N MET A 506 0.64 -13.30 -10.09
CA MET A 506 1.48 -12.85 -8.99
C MET A 506 2.42 -13.98 -8.56
N SER A 507 3.24 -14.48 -9.48
CA SER A 507 4.18 -15.59 -9.24
C SER A 507 5.46 -15.46 -10.07
N GLU A 508 6.59 -15.95 -9.57
CA GLU A 508 7.93 -15.65 -10.12
C GLU A 508 8.47 -16.57 -11.23
N PRO A 509 7.85 -17.67 -11.70
CA PRO A 509 8.13 -18.07 -13.07
C PRO A 509 7.36 -17.19 -14.07
N HIS A 510 6.43 -16.34 -13.61
CA HIS A 510 5.47 -15.64 -14.46
C HIS A 510 5.47 -14.11 -14.29
N LYS A 511 6.46 -13.54 -13.60
CA LYS A 511 6.62 -12.08 -13.54
C LYS A 511 6.65 -11.52 -14.95
N ARG A 512 5.87 -10.48 -15.23
CA ARG A 512 5.79 -9.87 -16.56
C ARG A 512 6.53 -8.54 -16.58
N ASP A 513 7.15 -8.23 -17.71
CA ASP A 513 7.68 -6.89 -17.98
C ASP A 513 6.57 -5.84 -18.17
N SER A 514 5.38 -6.31 -18.58
CA SER A 514 4.27 -5.47 -18.99
C SER A 514 2.96 -6.08 -18.53
N ALA A 515 2.06 -5.21 -18.09
CA ALA A 515 0.68 -5.52 -17.75
C ALA A 515 -0.21 -5.61 -19.00
N LEU A 516 0.27 -5.20 -20.17
CA LEU A 516 -0.46 -5.30 -21.44
C LEU A 516 -0.66 -6.76 -21.88
N PRO A 517 -1.78 -7.06 -22.59
CA PRO A 517 -1.98 -8.34 -23.25
C PRO A 517 -0.77 -8.73 -24.12
N GLY A 518 -0.34 -9.98 -24.06
CA GLY A 518 0.81 -10.48 -24.82
C GLY A 518 2.20 -10.10 -24.26
N GLY A 519 2.30 -9.38 -23.14
CA GLY A 519 3.58 -9.13 -22.48
C GLY A 519 4.32 -10.43 -22.14
N VAL A 520 5.63 -10.50 -22.43
CA VAL A 520 6.44 -11.70 -22.26
C VAL A 520 6.75 -11.93 -20.77
N PRO A 521 6.65 -13.16 -20.24
CA PRO A 521 7.16 -13.49 -18.92
C PRO A 521 8.68 -13.24 -18.87
N LYS A 522 9.17 -12.67 -17.76
CA LYS A 522 10.59 -12.67 -17.43
C LYS A 522 11.02 -14.10 -17.15
N ILE A 523 11.61 -14.73 -18.15
CA ILE A 523 12.31 -15.99 -17.94
C ILE A 523 13.57 -15.62 -17.14
N LYS A 524 13.74 -16.17 -15.93
CA LYS A 524 15.03 -16.12 -15.24
C LYS A 524 16.06 -16.80 -16.16
N THR A 525 16.91 -16.01 -16.81
CA THR A 525 18.14 -16.57 -17.38
C THR A 525 18.95 -17.13 -16.21
N PRO A 526 19.40 -18.39 -16.30
CA PRO A 526 20.06 -19.09 -15.21
C PRO A 526 21.33 -18.40 -14.71
#